data_AF-A0A2I0QM58-F1
#
_entry.id   AF-A0A2I0QM58-F1
#
_cell.length_a   1.000
_cell.length_b   1.000
_cell.length_c   1.000
_cell.angle_alpha   90.00
_cell.angle_beta   90.00
_cell.angle_gamma   90.00
#
_symmetry.space_group_name_H-M   'P 1'
#
loop_
_entity.id
_entity.type
_entity.pdbx_description
1 polymer ?
#
loop_
_entity_poly.entity_id
_entity_poly.type
_entity_poly.pdbx_seq_one_letter_code
_entity_poly.pdbx_strand_id
1 'polypeptide(L)'
;MSKIYYNNTMDDKKMLVIFVEGEDDKNFFEKIVTPKLEYKYEVRIFEYARRKKEKISDFIRSIKSMNGDYIYVSDFDSGPCISAKKEKKCGEYKNIEKDKIIIVKQEIESCYLAGLNDANSKKFKIKKVPDVTDTVTKEKFYELTIKERDLNFMLKILNNFDIEQQ
;
A
#
# COMPACT_ATOMS: atom_id res chain seq x y z
N MET A 1 -38.68 -32.17 10.27
CA MET A 1 -37.94 -31.00 10.80
C MET A 1 -36.51 -31.07 10.29
N SER A 2 -36.12 -30.10 9.47
CA SER A 2 -34.86 -30.10 8.71
C SER A 2 -33.65 -29.83 9.61
N LYS A 3 -32.60 -30.63 9.45
CA LYS A 3 -31.26 -30.36 10.00
C LYS A 3 -30.63 -29.23 9.21
N ILE A 4 -30.38 -28.10 9.85
CA ILE A 4 -29.54 -27.04 9.28
C ILE A 4 -28.09 -27.47 9.50
N TYR A 5 -27.48 -28.02 8.45
CA TYR A 5 -26.04 -28.19 8.37
C TYR A 5 -25.44 -26.80 8.12
N TYR A 6 -24.82 -26.21 9.15
CA TYR A 6 -23.84 -25.15 8.91
C TYR A 6 -22.61 -25.81 8.29
N ASN A 7 -22.59 -25.89 6.96
CA ASN A 7 -21.34 -26.10 6.23
C ASN A 7 -20.50 -24.83 6.38
N ASN A 8 -19.77 -24.74 7.48
CA ASN A 8 -18.67 -23.80 7.62
C ASN A 8 -17.46 -24.40 6.89
N THR A 9 -17.53 -24.47 5.57
CA THR A 9 -16.30 -24.50 4.78
C THR A 9 -15.69 -23.13 4.95
N MET A 10 -14.65 -23.04 5.79
CA MET A 10 -13.68 -21.98 5.61
C MET A 10 -13.19 -22.12 4.17
N ASP A 11 -13.72 -21.29 3.26
CA ASP A 11 -13.15 -21.18 1.92
C ASP A 11 -11.67 -20.86 2.13
N ASP A 12 -10.79 -21.76 1.67
CA ASP A 12 -9.35 -21.55 1.71
C ASP A 12 -9.06 -20.25 0.95
N LYS A 13 -8.87 -19.17 1.71
CA LYS A 13 -8.66 -17.84 1.13
C LYS A 13 -7.42 -17.92 0.26
N LYS A 14 -7.55 -17.44 -0.99
CA LYS A 14 -6.42 -17.39 -1.90
C LYS A 14 -5.34 -16.49 -1.30
N MET A 15 -4.08 -16.94 -1.31
CA MET A 15 -2.94 -16.12 -0.89
C MET A 15 -2.78 -14.93 -1.85
N LEU A 16 -2.62 -13.72 -1.30
CA LEU A 16 -2.27 -12.51 -2.04
C LEU A 16 -1.02 -11.87 -1.41
N VAL A 17 0.05 -11.73 -2.19
CA VAL A 17 1.26 -11.02 -1.75
C VAL A 17 1.30 -9.61 -2.34
N ILE A 18 1.36 -8.58 -1.50
CA ILE A 18 1.51 -7.20 -1.93
C ILE A 18 2.96 -6.77 -1.71
N PHE A 19 3.66 -6.52 -2.81
CA PHE A 19 5.03 -6.01 -2.81
C PHE A 19 5.00 -4.48 -2.66
N VAL A 20 5.71 -3.97 -1.65
CA VAL A 20 5.82 -2.53 -1.34
C VAL A 20 7.27 -2.10 -1.22
N GLU A 21 7.58 -0.82 -1.43
CA GLU A 21 8.96 -0.35 -1.49
C GLU A 21 9.66 -0.47 -0.13
N GLY A 22 9.04 0.07 0.93
CA GLY A 22 9.64 0.07 2.26
C GLY A 22 8.65 -0.06 3.42
N GLU A 23 9.19 0.19 4.61
CA GLU A 23 8.50 0.02 5.89
C GLU A 23 7.28 0.96 6.05
N ASP A 24 7.38 2.20 5.56
CA ASP A 24 6.29 3.18 5.65
C ASP A 24 5.07 2.71 4.82
N ASP A 25 5.31 2.20 3.61
CA ASP A 25 4.28 1.62 2.75
C ASP A 25 3.68 0.38 3.40
N LYS A 26 4.52 -0.50 3.95
CA LYS A 26 4.05 -1.69 4.64
C LYS A 26 3.09 -1.33 5.77
N ASN A 27 3.44 -0.38 6.62
CA ASN A 27 2.60 0.08 7.71
C ASN A 27 1.25 0.61 7.21
N PHE A 28 1.23 1.35 6.09
CA PHE A 28 0.00 1.82 5.47
C PHE A 28 -0.85 0.66 4.95
N PHE A 29 -0.26 -0.25 4.16
CA PHE A 29 -0.98 -1.36 3.56
C PHE A 29 -1.52 -2.31 4.64
N GLU A 30 -0.72 -2.66 5.65
CA GLU A 30 -1.15 -3.52 6.76
C GLU A 30 -2.34 -2.92 7.53
N LYS A 31 -2.36 -1.61 7.77
CA LYS A 31 -3.41 -0.97 8.57
C LYS A 31 -4.66 -0.59 7.78
N ILE A 32 -4.51 -0.17 6.52
CA ILE A 32 -5.59 0.45 5.74
C ILE A 32 -6.10 -0.46 4.64
N VAL A 33 -5.21 -1.17 3.94
CA VAL A 33 -5.55 -1.93 2.73
C VAL A 33 -5.88 -3.39 3.09
N THR A 34 -5.04 -4.03 3.89
CA THR A 34 -5.19 -5.44 4.29
C THR A 34 -6.57 -5.75 4.88
N PRO A 35 -7.12 -4.99 5.85
CA PRO A 35 -8.44 -5.28 6.42
C PRO A 35 -9.58 -5.28 5.38
N LYS A 36 -9.41 -4.52 4.27
CA LYS A 36 -10.39 -4.46 3.18
C LYS A 36 -10.31 -5.66 2.23
N LEU A 37 -9.22 -6.42 2.26
CA LEU A 37 -8.96 -7.55 1.36
C LEU A 37 -9.07 -8.89 2.08
N GLU A 38 -8.92 -8.90 3.41
CA GLU A 38 -8.94 -10.10 4.25
C GLU A 38 -10.22 -10.90 4.14
N TYR A 39 -11.37 -10.31 3.76
CA TYR A 39 -12.60 -11.09 3.56
C TYR A 39 -12.46 -12.13 2.44
N LYS A 40 -11.55 -11.91 1.48
CA LYS A 40 -11.35 -12.73 0.28
C LYS A 40 -9.97 -13.38 0.18
N TYR A 41 -8.96 -12.78 0.78
CA TYR A 41 -7.56 -13.17 0.61
C TYR A 41 -6.85 -13.40 1.95
N GLU A 42 -5.88 -14.32 1.96
CA GLU A 42 -4.81 -14.32 2.96
C GLU A 42 -3.73 -13.35 2.48
N VAL A 43 -3.74 -12.12 2.99
CA VAL A 43 -2.86 -11.04 2.52
C VAL A 43 -1.52 -11.10 3.23
N ARG A 44 -0.43 -11.00 2.47
CA ARG A 44 0.93 -10.87 2.98
C ARG A 44 1.62 -9.66 2.36
N ILE A 45 2.24 -8.82 3.18
CA ILE A 45 2.98 -7.65 2.70
C ILE A 45 4.47 -7.98 2.62
N PHE A 46 5.13 -7.60 1.52
CA PHE A 46 6.53 -7.90 1.27
C PHE A 46 7.33 -6.67 0.81
N GLU A 47 8.30 -6.24 1.62
CA GLU A 47 9.18 -5.10 1.32
C GLU A 47 10.28 -5.50 0.34
N TYR A 48 10.41 -4.79 -0.78
CA TYR A 48 11.32 -5.17 -1.86
C TYR A 48 12.52 -4.23 -2.07
N ALA A 49 12.52 -2.98 -1.62
CA ALA A 49 13.57 -2.00 -2.03
C ALA A 49 14.99 -2.43 -1.67
N ARG A 50 15.17 -3.15 -0.55
CA ARG A 50 16.47 -3.64 -0.08
C ARG A 50 16.82 -5.05 -0.56
N ARG A 51 16.00 -5.64 -1.43
CA ARG A 51 16.16 -7.03 -1.91
C ARG A 51 16.81 -7.05 -3.28
N LYS A 52 17.62 -8.08 -3.54
CA LYS A 52 18.17 -8.34 -4.86
C LYS A 52 17.05 -8.65 -5.86
N LYS A 53 17.17 -8.16 -7.10
CA LYS A 53 16.14 -8.32 -8.14
C LYS A 53 15.85 -9.79 -8.47
N GLU A 54 16.88 -10.63 -8.40
CA GLU A 54 16.75 -12.07 -8.61
C GLU A 54 15.88 -12.72 -7.52
N LYS A 55 16.01 -12.27 -6.26
CA LYS A 55 15.20 -12.78 -5.15
C LYS A 55 13.73 -12.39 -5.29
N ILE A 56 13.45 -11.18 -5.77
CA ILE A 56 12.08 -10.75 -6.07
C ILE A 56 11.50 -11.60 -7.20
N SER A 57 12.28 -11.82 -8.27
CA SER A 57 11.87 -12.63 -9.43
C SER A 57 11.61 -14.10 -9.05
N ASP A 58 12.46 -14.68 -8.21
CA ASP A 58 12.29 -16.04 -7.67
C ASP A 58 11.06 -16.14 -6.77
N PHE A 59 10.79 -15.11 -5.97
CA PHE A 59 9.64 -15.09 -5.09
C PHE A 59 8.32 -14.98 -5.85
N ILE A 60 8.26 -14.13 -6.88
CA ILE A 60 7.11 -14.05 -7.81
C ILE A 60 6.86 -15.42 -8.44
N ARG A 61 7.91 -16.11 -8.90
CA ARG A 61 7.78 -17.48 -9.42
C ARG A 61 7.19 -18.42 -8.38
N SER A 62 7.69 -18.39 -7.14
CA SER A 62 7.18 -19.24 -6.06
C SER A 62 5.69 -19.00 -5.77
N ILE A 63 5.26 -17.73 -5.72
CA ILE A 63 3.85 -17.37 -5.48
C ILE A 63 2.96 -18.01 -6.55
N LYS A 64 3.35 -17.90 -7.83
CA LYS A 64 2.64 -18.52 -8.95
C LYS A 64 2.59 -20.04 -8.86
N SER A 65 3.71 -20.68 -8.52
CA SER A 65 3.77 -22.13 -8.35
C SER A 65 2.86 -22.64 -7.22
N MET A 66 2.55 -21.79 -6.25
CA MET A 66 1.62 -22.09 -5.16
C MET A 66 0.17 -21.69 -5.48
N ASN A 67 -0.13 -21.34 -6.75
CA ASN A 67 -1.42 -20.82 -7.19
C ASN A 67 -1.88 -19.55 -6.43
N GLY A 68 -0.93 -18.82 -5.86
CA GLY A 68 -1.15 -17.53 -5.20
C GLY A 68 -1.25 -16.38 -6.19
N ASP A 69 -1.68 -15.23 -5.69
CA ASP A 69 -1.73 -13.98 -6.43
C ASP A 69 -0.75 -12.95 -5.85
N TYR A 70 -0.44 -11.92 -6.63
CA TYR A 70 0.38 -10.81 -6.14
C TYR A 70 0.03 -9.49 -6.79
N ILE A 71 0.37 -8.40 -6.09
CA ILE A 71 0.34 -7.03 -6.60
C ILE A 71 1.72 -6.42 -6.34
N TYR A 72 2.27 -5.74 -7.33
CA TYR A 72 3.52 -5.00 -7.21
C TYR A 72 3.26 -3.51 -7.21
N VAL A 73 3.50 -2.85 -6.08
CA VAL A 73 3.26 -1.43 -5.88
C VAL A 73 4.58 -0.67 -6.02
N SER A 74 4.59 0.41 -6.78
CA SER A 74 5.75 1.32 -6.85
C SER A 74 5.28 2.74 -7.05
N ASP A 75 6.07 3.67 -6.58
CA ASP A 75 5.78 5.08 -6.76
C ASP A 75 6.12 5.54 -8.18
N PHE A 76 5.43 6.57 -8.66
CA PHE A 76 5.67 7.10 -9.99
C PHE A 76 7.06 7.75 -10.07
N ASP A 77 7.46 8.53 -9.06
CA ASP A 77 8.65 9.39 -8.90
C ASP A 77 9.01 10.25 -10.11
N SER A 78 9.33 9.60 -11.22
CA SER A 78 9.79 10.18 -12.47
C SER A 78 9.64 9.20 -13.62
N GLY A 79 9.50 9.75 -14.81
CA GLY A 79 9.33 8.99 -16.05
C GLY A 79 8.32 9.67 -16.96
N PRO A 80 8.27 9.30 -18.25
CA PRO A 80 7.40 9.99 -19.20
C PRO A 80 5.92 9.65 -18.98
N CYS A 81 5.60 8.45 -18.48
CA CYS A 81 4.23 8.03 -18.17
C CYS A 81 4.22 6.73 -17.33
N ILE A 82 3.04 6.41 -16.74
CA ILE A 82 2.81 5.16 -15.98
C ILE A 82 3.18 3.93 -16.81
N SER A 83 2.80 3.90 -18.09
CA SER A 83 3.07 2.78 -18.99
C SER A 83 4.57 2.53 -19.15
N ALA A 84 5.38 3.58 -19.27
CA ALA A 84 6.83 3.47 -19.37
C ALA A 84 7.46 2.97 -18.06
N LYS A 85 6.94 3.41 -16.90
CA LYS A 85 7.39 2.89 -15.60
C LYS A 85 7.07 1.40 -15.44
N LYS A 86 5.87 0.97 -15.82
CA LYS A 86 5.50 -0.47 -15.82
C LYS A 86 6.42 -1.28 -16.73
N GLU A 87 6.71 -0.77 -17.94
CA GLU A 87 7.63 -1.44 -18.88
C GLU A 87 9.03 -1.58 -18.30
N LYS A 88 9.56 -0.52 -17.67
CA LYS A 88 10.85 -0.55 -16.98
C LYS A 88 10.88 -1.64 -15.90
N LYS A 89 9.84 -1.74 -15.06
CA LYS A 89 9.75 -2.78 -14.02
C LYS A 89 9.69 -4.18 -14.63
N CYS A 90 8.96 -4.38 -15.73
CA CYS A 90 8.96 -5.64 -16.47
C CYS A 90 10.34 -6.01 -17.03
N GLY A 91 11.16 -5.04 -17.43
CA GLY A 91 12.54 -5.27 -17.83
C GLY A 91 13.50 -5.57 -16.66
N GLU A 92 13.18 -5.11 -15.45
CA GLU A 92 14.03 -5.28 -14.26
C GLU A 92 13.82 -6.61 -13.54
N TYR A 93 12.61 -7.17 -13.57
CA TYR A 93 12.23 -8.37 -12.81
C TYR A 93 11.73 -9.46 -13.76
N LYS A 94 12.29 -10.66 -13.62
CA LYS A 94 11.75 -11.81 -14.35
C LYS A 94 10.43 -12.25 -13.71
N ASN A 95 9.54 -12.81 -14.53
CA ASN A 95 8.24 -13.34 -14.13
C ASN A 95 7.23 -12.32 -13.62
N ILE A 96 7.55 -11.03 -13.54
CA ILE A 96 6.56 -10.00 -13.20
C ILE A 96 5.61 -9.78 -14.38
N GLU A 97 4.33 -9.60 -14.08
CA GLU A 97 3.30 -9.33 -15.08
C GLU A 97 2.84 -7.88 -15.00
N LYS A 98 2.70 -7.24 -16.16
CA LYS A 98 2.43 -5.80 -16.27
C LYS A 98 1.10 -5.38 -15.65
N ASP A 99 0.08 -6.24 -15.71
CA ASP A 99 -1.25 -6.04 -15.13
C ASP A 99 -1.23 -6.15 -13.60
N LYS A 100 -0.23 -6.82 -13.02
CA LYS A 100 -0.02 -6.92 -11.57
C LYS A 100 0.74 -5.73 -10.99
N ILE A 101 1.22 -4.81 -11.83
CA ILE A 101 1.94 -3.60 -11.39
C ILE A 101 0.96 -2.45 -11.21
N ILE A 102 0.91 -1.89 -10.00
CA ILE A 102 0.21 -0.66 -9.66
C ILE A 102 1.26 0.43 -9.43
N ILE A 103 1.14 1.52 -10.19
CA ILE A 103 1.97 2.70 -10.02
C ILE A 103 1.14 3.75 -9.30
N VAL A 104 1.57 4.15 -8.11
CA VAL A 104 0.90 5.19 -7.32
C VAL A 104 1.47 6.54 -7.74
N LYS A 105 0.59 7.47 -8.13
CA LYS A 105 1.00 8.78 -8.66
C LYS A 105 1.40 9.77 -7.56
N GLN A 106 0.91 9.54 -6.36
CA GLN A 106 1.18 10.36 -5.17
C GLN A 106 2.08 9.57 -4.23
N GLU A 107 3.02 10.26 -3.59
CA GLU A 107 3.80 9.65 -2.50
C GLU A 107 2.87 9.27 -1.35
N ILE A 108 3.22 8.23 -0.60
CA ILE A 108 2.39 7.72 0.49
C ILE A 108 2.05 8.81 1.52
N GLU A 109 2.91 9.81 1.72
CA GLU A 109 2.71 11.00 2.56
C GLU A 109 1.44 11.79 2.21
N SER A 110 1.07 11.87 0.93
CA SER A 110 -0.21 12.46 0.51
C SER A 110 -1.41 11.68 1.04
N CYS A 111 -1.31 10.34 1.07
CA CYS A 111 -2.38 9.48 1.58
C CYS A 111 -2.59 9.70 3.08
N TYR A 112 -1.53 9.91 3.88
CA TYR A 112 -1.68 10.22 5.31
C TYR A 112 -2.51 11.48 5.56
N LEU A 113 -2.38 12.51 4.71
CA LEU A 113 -3.19 13.74 4.84
C LEU A 113 -4.64 13.52 4.41
N ALA A 114 -4.88 12.73 3.37
CA ALA A 114 -6.22 12.47 2.85
C ALA A 114 -7.14 11.77 3.87
N GLY A 115 -6.56 11.02 4.82
CA GLY A 115 -7.32 10.37 5.90
C GLY A 115 -7.60 11.23 7.12
N LEU A 116 -7.26 12.53 7.10
CA LEU A 116 -7.45 13.41 8.25
C LEU A 116 -8.69 14.28 8.08
N ASN A 117 -9.69 14.05 8.94
CA ASN A 117 -10.77 15.01 9.13
C ASN A 117 -10.30 16.23 9.96
N ASP A 118 -11.14 17.26 10.06
CA ASP A 118 -10.84 18.50 10.79
C ASP A 118 -10.48 18.27 12.27
N ALA A 119 -11.13 17.30 12.92
CA ALA A 119 -10.88 16.96 14.31
C ALA A 119 -9.47 16.36 14.48
N ASN A 120 -9.10 15.43 13.62
CA ASN A 120 -7.78 14.79 13.63
C ASN A 120 -6.67 15.76 13.21
N SER A 121 -6.93 16.61 12.22
CA SER A 121 -6.00 17.67 11.79
C SER A 121 -5.62 18.61 12.93
N LYS A 122 -6.62 19.05 13.72
CA LYS A 122 -6.40 19.87 14.92
C LYS A 122 -5.65 19.11 16.01
N LYS A 123 -6.03 17.85 16.27
CA LYS A 123 -5.36 16.97 17.25
C LYS A 123 -3.87 16.80 16.96
N PHE A 124 -3.51 16.66 15.68
CA PHE A 124 -2.12 16.49 15.24
C PHE A 124 -1.39 17.81 14.96
N LYS A 125 -2.05 18.96 15.20
CA LYS A 125 -1.51 20.31 14.99
C LYS A 125 -0.98 20.53 13.56
N ILE A 126 -1.68 19.98 12.57
CA ILE A 126 -1.34 20.19 11.16
C ILE A 126 -1.83 21.59 10.76
N LYS A 127 -0.91 22.41 10.26
CA LYS A 127 -1.12 23.88 10.15
C LYS A 127 -2.24 24.26 9.17
N LYS A 128 -2.44 23.49 8.10
CA LYS A 128 -3.58 23.53 7.17
C LYS A 128 -3.48 22.34 6.21
N VAL A 129 -4.45 21.43 6.21
CA VAL A 129 -4.50 20.35 5.20
C VAL A 129 -4.89 20.98 3.85
N PRO A 130 -4.16 20.73 2.76
CA PRO A 130 -4.56 21.20 1.43
C PRO A 130 -5.89 20.59 1.00
N ASP A 131 -6.72 21.34 0.27
CA ASP A 131 -8.00 20.86 -0.26
C ASP A 131 -7.83 19.72 -1.29
N VAL A 132 -6.63 19.59 -1.87
CA VAL A 132 -6.23 18.50 -2.76
C VAL A 132 -4.85 18.00 -2.30
N THR A 133 -4.76 16.74 -1.90
CA THR A 133 -3.51 16.13 -1.41
C THR A 133 -2.59 15.66 -2.54
N ASP A 134 -3.10 15.57 -3.77
CA ASP A 134 -2.42 15.01 -4.94
C ASP A 134 -1.11 15.70 -5.35
N THR A 135 -0.87 16.91 -4.84
CA THR A 135 0.33 17.71 -5.09
C THR A 135 1.26 17.78 -3.89
N VAL A 136 0.97 17.06 -2.81
CA VAL A 136 1.79 17.09 -1.59
C VAL A 136 2.99 16.17 -1.74
N THR A 137 4.17 16.76 -1.85
CA THR A 137 5.43 16.00 -1.76
C THR A 137 5.76 15.68 -0.30
N LYS A 138 6.69 14.76 -0.08
CA LYS A 138 7.26 14.37 1.21
C LYS A 138 7.81 15.57 1.97
N GLU A 139 8.52 16.47 1.29
CA GLU A 139 9.02 17.71 1.90
C GLU A 139 7.85 18.57 2.36
N LYS A 140 6.83 18.72 1.51
CA LYS A 140 5.65 19.52 1.82
C LYS A 140 4.86 18.94 2.98
N PHE A 141 4.75 17.61 3.07
CA PHE A 141 4.15 16.92 4.20
C PHE A 141 4.87 17.28 5.51
N TYR A 142 6.21 17.17 5.54
CA TYR A 142 6.95 17.49 6.76
C TYR A 142 6.87 18.98 7.14
N GLU A 143 6.80 19.92 6.18
CA GLU A 143 6.54 21.34 6.47
C GLU A 143 5.18 21.59 7.16
N LEU A 144 4.17 20.81 6.78
CA LEU A 144 2.81 20.92 7.32
C LEU A 144 2.72 20.34 8.74
N THR A 145 3.63 19.43 9.09
CA THR A 145 3.77 18.86 10.43
C THR A 145 4.74 19.68 11.29
N ILE A 146 4.59 19.65 12.61
CA ILE A 146 5.51 20.37 13.55
C ILE A 146 6.77 19.53 13.86
N LYS A 147 6.94 18.38 13.20
CA LYS A 147 7.96 17.39 13.55
C LYS A 147 8.80 17.00 12.34
N GLU A 148 10.08 16.75 12.56
CA GLU A 148 10.91 15.95 11.65
C GLU A 148 10.32 14.54 11.50
N ARG A 149 10.79 13.75 10.51
CA ARG A 149 10.31 12.39 10.24
C ARG A 149 10.24 11.55 11.53
N ASP A 150 9.01 11.32 12.01
CA ASP A 150 8.71 10.60 13.25
C ASP A 150 7.73 9.46 12.93
N LEU A 151 8.25 8.22 12.88
CA LEU A 151 7.46 7.02 12.60
C LEU A 151 6.31 6.84 13.60
N ASN A 152 6.51 7.19 14.88
CA ASN A 152 5.45 7.09 15.88
C ASN A 152 4.31 8.09 15.63
N PHE A 153 4.63 9.25 15.05
CA PHE A 153 3.62 10.22 14.62
C PHE A 153 2.85 9.73 13.41
N MET A 154 3.55 9.19 12.39
CA MET A 154 2.93 8.59 11.20
C MET A 154 1.96 7.45 11.59
N LEU A 155 2.38 6.55 12.48
CA LEU A 155 1.54 5.45 12.97
C LEU A 155 0.31 5.95 13.74
N LYS A 156 0.41 7.09 14.45
CA LYS A 156 -0.73 7.71 15.13
C LYS A 156 -1.75 8.28 14.15
N ILE A 157 -1.29 8.88 13.05
CA ILE A 157 -2.19 9.35 11.98
C ILE A 157 -2.96 8.16 11.42
N LEU A 158 -2.29 7.05 11.07
CA LEU A 158 -2.96 5.86 10.54
C LEU A 158 -4.01 5.28 11.49
N ASN A 159 -3.74 5.29 12.80
CA ASN A 159 -4.71 4.81 13.79
C ASN A 159 -5.96 5.70 13.89
N ASN A 160 -5.94 6.90 13.31
CA ASN A 160 -7.08 7.83 13.29
C ASN A 160 -7.49 8.14 11.84
N PHE A 161 -7.14 7.27 10.88
CA PHE A 161 -7.42 7.47 9.48
C PHE A 161 -8.93 7.31 9.21
N ASP A 162 -9.51 8.31 8.55
CA ASP A 162 -10.91 8.33 8.16
C ASP A 162 -11.02 8.12 6.64
N ILE A 163 -11.62 6.99 6.25
CA ILE A 163 -11.76 6.59 4.83
C ILE A 163 -12.93 7.30 4.16
N GLU A 164 -13.93 7.77 4.92
CA GLU A 164 -15.16 8.36 4.36
C GLU A 164 -14.96 9.78 3.82
N GLN A 165 -13.75 10.33 3.93
CA GLN A 165 -13.37 11.67 3.45
C GLN A 165 -12.76 11.65 2.03
N GLN A 166 -12.69 10.50 1.34
CA GLN A 166 -12.13 10.35 -0.01
C GLN A 166 -13.18 10.42 -1.12
#